data_AF-A0A8B7NCJ4-F1
#
_entry.id   AF-A0A8B7NCJ4-F1
#
_cell.length_a   1.000
_cell.length_b   1.000
_cell.length_c   1.000
_cell.angle_alpha   90.00
_cell.angle_beta   90.00
_cell.angle_gamma   90.00
#
_symmetry.space_group_name_H-M   'P 1'
#
loop_
_entity.id
_entity.type
_entity.pdbx_description
1 polymer ?
#
loop_
_entity_poly.entity_id
_entity_poly.type
_entity_poly.pdbx_seq_one_letter_code
_entity_poly.pdbx_strand_id
1 'polypeptide(L)'
;MRISLGLVLLLTAGFAFSGVEGVTACARALVIMLRNTEKASASIECKSDPKGSAALTALAGDPVCKNYKFTVGDQKCEILAVPYMKCVAGKLGILNDDGSINNTKILAKFKSYATSKPGCDAPEYDFGAKKCGTQINNYAFLKKAACIASFASKYTG
;
A
#
# COMPACT_ATOMS: atom_id res chain seq x y z
N MET A 1 -29.78 -13.60 44.93
CA MET A 1 -29.26 -12.68 43.90
C MET A 1 -28.06 -13.35 43.24
N ARG A 2 -28.26 -14.02 42.11
CA ARG A 2 -27.22 -14.80 41.42
C ARG A 2 -26.54 -13.89 40.41
N ILE A 3 -25.34 -13.41 40.73
CA ILE A 3 -24.49 -12.71 39.78
C ILE A 3 -23.98 -13.77 38.81
N SER A 4 -24.40 -13.65 37.56
CA SER A 4 -24.04 -14.57 36.48
C SER A 4 -22.54 -14.48 36.21
N LEU A 5 -21.83 -15.57 36.48
CA LEU A 5 -20.40 -15.79 36.14
C LEU A 5 -20.14 -15.85 34.62
N GLY A 6 -21.17 -15.68 33.78
CA GLY A 6 -21.07 -15.75 32.31
C GLY A 6 -20.67 -14.45 31.61
N LEU A 7 -20.49 -13.34 32.33
CA LEU A 7 -20.32 -12.01 31.71
C LEU A 7 -18.95 -11.35 31.96
N VAL A 8 -17.93 -12.12 32.33
CA VAL A 8 -16.55 -11.60 32.58
C VAL A 8 -15.50 -12.40 31.79
N LEU A 9 -15.87 -12.96 30.63
CA LEU A 9 -14.95 -13.69 29.76
C LEU A 9 -14.82 -13.11 28.33
N LEU A 10 -15.37 -11.92 28.09
CA LEU A 10 -15.35 -11.26 26.78
C LEU A 10 -14.53 -9.96 26.75
N LEU A 11 -13.67 -9.74 27.74
CA LEU A 11 -12.81 -8.56 27.86
C LEU A 11 -11.39 -9.00 28.16
N THR A 12 -10.64 -9.37 27.11
CA THR A 12 -9.16 -9.23 26.95
C THR A 12 -8.60 -10.31 26.02
N ALA A 13 -8.90 -10.22 24.72
CA ALA A 13 -8.14 -10.95 23.69
C ALA A 13 -7.63 -10.00 22.58
N GLY A 14 -7.41 -8.72 22.94
CA GLY A 14 -7.00 -7.66 22.03
C GLY A 14 -5.57 -7.15 22.22
N PHE A 15 -4.73 -7.81 23.02
CA PHE A 15 -3.38 -7.35 23.32
C PHE A 15 -2.37 -8.48 23.13
N ALA A 16 -2.06 -8.81 21.88
CA ALA A 16 -0.90 -9.63 21.58
C ALA A 16 -0.30 -9.27 20.21
N PHE A 17 -0.12 -7.97 19.96
CA PHE A 17 0.93 -7.47 19.08
C PHE A 17 1.47 -6.12 19.60
N SER A 18 1.76 -6.07 20.90
CA SER A 18 2.80 -5.18 21.44
C SER A 18 4.15 -5.69 20.92
N GLY A 19 4.79 -4.96 20.03
CA GLY A 19 6.11 -5.37 19.53
C GLY A 19 6.57 -4.74 18.22
N VAL A 20 6.13 -3.52 17.90
CA VAL A 20 6.94 -2.59 17.11
C VAL A 20 6.67 -1.22 17.69
N GLU A 21 7.39 -0.86 18.76
CA GLU A 21 7.31 0.48 19.34
C GLU A 21 7.55 1.52 18.24
N GLY A 22 6.57 2.41 18.04
CA GLY A 22 6.68 3.55 17.11
C GLY A 22 6.04 3.39 15.73
N VAL A 23 5.45 2.24 15.37
CA VAL A 23 4.71 2.10 14.10
C VAL A 23 3.21 2.03 14.36
N THR A 24 2.47 3.03 13.91
CA THR A 24 1.01 3.06 14.06
C THR A 24 0.32 1.95 13.27
N ALA A 25 -0.93 1.64 13.63
CA ALA A 25 -1.65 0.54 13.03
C ALA A 25 -1.95 0.79 11.54
N CYS A 26 -2.23 2.03 11.10
CA CYS A 26 -2.41 2.30 9.68
C CYS A 26 -1.11 2.11 8.90
N ALA A 27 0.02 2.57 9.45
CA ALA A 27 1.32 2.36 8.85
C ALA A 27 1.62 0.86 8.67
N ARG A 28 1.37 0.05 9.71
CA ARG A 28 1.52 -1.40 9.65
C ARG A 28 0.60 -2.04 8.61
N ALA A 29 -0.67 -1.65 8.57
CA ALA A 29 -1.64 -2.17 7.62
C ALA A 29 -1.20 -1.90 6.17
N LEU A 30 -0.79 -0.66 5.88
CA LEU A 30 -0.32 -0.29 4.55
C LEU A 30 0.97 -1.03 4.16
N VAL A 31 1.91 -1.23 5.08
CA VAL A 31 3.12 -2.05 4.83
C VAL A 31 2.77 -3.51 4.50
N ILE A 32 1.79 -4.10 5.20
CA ILE A 32 1.32 -5.46 4.90
C ILE A 32 0.68 -5.50 3.50
N MET A 33 -0.15 -4.52 3.17
CA MET A 33 -0.76 -4.40 1.84
C MET A 33 0.29 -4.28 0.72
N LEU A 34 1.34 -3.47 0.93
CA LEU A 34 2.46 -3.34 0.00
C LEU A 34 3.16 -4.68 -0.24
N ARG A 35 3.54 -5.39 0.83
CA ARG A 35 4.18 -6.72 0.73
C ARG A 35 3.30 -7.75 0.04
N ASN A 36 2.00 -7.70 0.28
CA ASN A 36 1.05 -8.62 -0.35
C ASN A 36 0.82 -8.27 -1.81
N THR A 37 0.90 -7.00 -2.20
CA THR A 37 0.77 -6.58 -3.60
C THR A 37 1.92 -7.11 -4.44
N GLU A 38 3.16 -7.08 -3.92
CA GLU A 38 4.32 -7.70 -4.59
C GLU A 38 4.16 -9.22 -4.80
N LYS A 39 3.42 -9.89 -3.91
CA LYS A 39 3.14 -11.33 -3.96
C LYS A 39 1.79 -11.66 -4.61
N ALA A 40 1.02 -10.66 -5.02
CA ALA A 40 -0.32 -10.87 -5.55
C ALA A 40 -0.25 -11.53 -6.94
N SER A 41 -1.29 -12.28 -7.29
CA SER A 41 -1.46 -12.86 -8.63
C SER A 41 -1.28 -11.80 -9.73
N ALA A 42 -1.78 -10.58 -9.52
CA ALA A 42 -1.57 -9.44 -10.41
C ALA A 42 -0.08 -9.17 -10.71
N SER A 43 0.79 -9.15 -9.70
CA SER A 43 2.23 -8.94 -9.88
C SER A 43 2.90 -10.10 -10.61
N ILE A 44 2.50 -11.33 -10.30
CA ILE A 44 3.01 -12.54 -10.96
C ILE A 44 2.62 -12.56 -12.44
N GLU A 45 1.35 -12.34 -12.75
CA GLU A 45 0.83 -12.27 -14.12
C GLU A 45 1.51 -11.16 -14.92
N CYS A 46 1.66 -9.98 -14.33
CA CYS A 46 2.30 -8.84 -14.99
C CYS A 46 3.82 -8.99 -15.16
N LYS A 47 4.47 -9.84 -14.36
CA LYS A 47 5.86 -10.22 -14.58
C LYS A 47 6.01 -11.13 -15.81
N SER A 48 5.01 -11.97 -16.07
CA SER A 48 4.96 -12.85 -17.24
C SER A 48 4.46 -12.17 -18.52
N ASP A 49 3.76 -11.03 -18.39
CA ASP A 49 3.38 -10.20 -19.54
C ASP A 49 4.64 -9.69 -20.29
N PRO A 50 4.69 -9.77 -21.63
CA PRO A 50 5.88 -9.36 -22.39
C PRO A 50 6.34 -7.92 -22.12
N LYS A 51 5.40 -6.97 -21.97
CA LYS A 51 5.73 -5.55 -21.70
C LYS A 51 6.18 -5.36 -20.26
N GLY A 52 5.52 -6.04 -19.31
CA GLY A 52 5.93 -6.02 -17.91
C GLY A 52 7.31 -6.65 -17.71
N SER A 53 7.57 -7.80 -18.31
CA SER A 53 8.87 -8.48 -18.31
C SER A 53 9.97 -7.58 -18.90
N ALA A 54 9.73 -6.99 -20.08
CA ALA A 54 10.69 -6.07 -20.70
C ALA A 54 10.99 -4.84 -19.82
N ALA A 55 9.99 -4.28 -19.14
CA ALA A 55 10.19 -3.18 -18.20
C ALA A 55 11.05 -3.58 -16.99
N LEU A 56 10.82 -4.78 -16.44
CA LEU A 56 11.63 -5.31 -15.34
C LEU A 56 13.08 -5.61 -15.78
N THR A 57 13.28 -6.12 -16.99
CA THR A 57 14.61 -6.28 -17.58
C THR A 57 15.31 -4.94 -17.78
N ALA A 58 14.60 -3.91 -18.26
CA ALA A 58 15.15 -2.57 -18.43
C ALA A 58 15.56 -1.95 -17.08
N LEU A 59 14.75 -2.12 -16.03
CA LEU A 59 15.10 -1.73 -14.67
C LEU A 59 16.38 -2.42 -14.20
N ALA A 60 16.47 -3.74 -14.38
CA ALA A 60 17.63 -4.54 -13.97
C ALA A 60 18.91 -4.16 -14.75
N GLY A 61 18.76 -3.76 -16.01
CA GLY A 61 19.87 -3.34 -16.89
C GLY A 61 20.37 -1.92 -16.64
N ASP A 62 19.59 -1.05 -15.98
CA ASP A 62 19.99 0.31 -15.67
C ASP A 62 20.78 0.38 -14.34
N PRO A 63 22.02 0.90 -14.31
CA PRO A 63 22.84 0.94 -13.11
C PRO A 63 22.20 1.66 -11.91
N VAL A 64 21.36 2.67 -12.17
CA VAL A 64 20.68 3.46 -11.13
C VAL A 64 19.43 2.73 -10.63
N CYS A 65 18.74 2.01 -11.53
CA CYS A 65 17.43 1.42 -11.24
C CYS A 65 17.45 -0.07 -10.92
N LYS A 66 18.59 -0.76 -11.03
CA LYS A 66 18.70 -2.22 -10.81
C LYS A 66 18.17 -2.70 -9.45
N ASN A 67 18.18 -1.84 -8.44
CA ASN A 67 17.71 -2.12 -7.08
C ASN A 67 16.42 -1.35 -6.72
N TYR A 68 15.67 -0.87 -7.72
CA TYR A 68 14.45 -0.10 -7.51
C TYR A 68 13.39 -0.92 -6.75
N LYS A 69 12.79 -0.33 -5.71
CA LYS A 69 11.91 -1.05 -4.76
C LYS A 69 10.43 -0.70 -4.89
N PHE A 70 10.02 0.05 -5.93
CA PHE A 70 8.65 0.54 -6.22
C PHE A 70 7.96 1.40 -5.13
N THR A 71 8.44 1.33 -3.89
CA THR A 71 7.99 2.05 -2.70
C THR A 71 8.86 3.28 -2.43
N VAL A 72 10.07 3.30 -2.98
CA VAL A 72 11.03 4.39 -2.92
C VAL A 72 11.90 4.36 -4.18
N GLY A 73 12.39 5.52 -4.60
CA GLY A 73 13.38 5.65 -5.67
C GLY A 73 13.16 6.86 -6.57
N ASP A 74 14.04 6.95 -7.55
CA ASP A 74 14.12 8.03 -8.53
C ASP A 74 12.95 7.98 -9.53
N GLN A 75 12.52 9.16 -10.00
CA GLN A 75 11.50 9.30 -11.03
C GLN A 75 11.90 8.60 -12.33
N LYS A 76 13.19 8.57 -12.68
CA LYS A 76 13.69 7.81 -13.84
C LYS A 76 13.30 6.33 -13.75
N CYS A 77 13.41 5.73 -12.56
CA CYS A 77 13.08 4.33 -12.35
C CYS A 77 11.56 4.09 -12.36
N GLU A 78 10.78 5.06 -11.87
CA GLU A 78 9.32 5.03 -12.00
C GLU A 78 8.90 4.98 -13.47
N ILE A 79 9.52 5.78 -14.34
CA ILE A 79 9.23 5.81 -15.77
C ILE A 79 9.52 4.46 -16.42
N LEU A 80 10.69 3.86 -16.13
CA LEU A 80 11.04 2.52 -16.63
C LEU A 80 10.07 1.44 -16.11
N ALA A 81 9.57 1.60 -14.88
CA ALA A 81 8.61 0.70 -14.26
C ALA A 81 7.18 0.81 -14.82
N VAL A 82 6.85 1.87 -15.57
CA VAL A 82 5.47 2.17 -16.00
C VAL A 82 4.78 0.99 -16.68
N PRO A 83 5.36 0.27 -17.67
CA PRO A 83 4.65 -0.81 -18.34
C PRO A 83 4.23 -1.93 -17.38
N TYR A 84 5.12 -2.30 -16.46
CA TYR A 84 4.83 -3.29 -15.41
C TYR A 84 3.76 -2.79 -14.44
N MET A 85 3.93 -1.59 -13.89
CA MET A 85 3.01 -1.03 -12.89
C MET A 85 1.63 -0.70 -13.48
N LYS A 86 1.56 -0.35 -14.77
CA LYS A 86 0.31 -0.18 -15.49
C LYS A 86 -0.45 -1.51 -15.63
N CYS A 87 0.23 -2.61 -15.94
CA CYS A 87 -0.39 -3.93 -15.94
C CYS A 87 -0.96 -4.26 -14.55
N VAL A 88 -0.17 -4.07 -13.48
CA VAL A 88 -0.61 -4.36 -12.10
C VAL A 88 -1.84 -3.51 -11.75
N ALA A 89 -1.82 -2.22 -12.08
CA ALA A 89 -2.96 -1.33 -11.89
C ALA A 89 -4.22 -1.78 -12.67
N GLY A 90 -4.06 -2.28 -13.89
CA GLY A 90 -5.16 -2.85 -14.68
C GLY A 90 -5.80 -4.04 -13.98
N LYS A 91 -4.99 -4.99 -13.53
CA LYS A 91 -5.45 -6.19 -12.80
C LYS A 91 -6.11 -5.88 -11.46
N LEU A 92 -5.69 -4.80 -10.81
CA LEU A 92 -6.31 -4.31 -9.57
C LEU A 92 -7.62 -3.53 -9.79
N GLY A 93 -8.00 -3.26 -11.05
CA GLY A 93 -9.20 -2.51 -11.41
C GLY A 93 -9.13 -1.03 -11.03
N ILE A 94 -7.94 -0.44 -11.02
CA ILE A 94 -7.69 0.95 -10.60
C ILE A 94 -7.30 1.86 -11.76
N LEU A 95 -7.51 1.44 -13.00
CA LEU A 95 -7.38 2.29 -14.18
C LEU A 95 -8.70 2.97 -14.54
N ASN A 96 -8.60 4.10 -15.23
CA ASN A 96 -9.65 4.68 -16.03
C ASN A 96 -9.71 4.00 -17.40
N ASP A 97 -10.72 4.32 -18.20
CA ASP A 97 -10.94 3.72 -19.54
C ASP A 97 -9.85 4.13 -20.54
N ASP A 98 -9.24 5.31 -20.36
CA ASP A 98 -8.05 5.77 -21.11
C ASP A 98 -6.74 5.08 -20.67
N GLY A 99 -6.84 4.20 -19.68
CA GLY A 99 -5.72 3.47 -19.09
C GLY A 99 -4.87 4.28 -18.11
N SER A 100 -5.23 5.54 -17.80
CA SER A 100 -4.59 6.33 -16.74
C SER A 100 -4.95 5.81 -15.34
N ILE A 101 -4.14 6.14 -14.33
CA ILE A 101 -4.41 5.75 -12.95
C ILE A 101 -5.63 6.50 -12.40
N ASN A 102 -6.58 5.77 -11.82
CA ASN A 102 -7.70 6.39 -11.10
C ASN A 102 -7.29 6.64 -9.64
N ASN A 103 -6.78 7.86 -9.38
CA ASN A 103 -6.31 8.29 -8.06
C ASN A 103 -7.34 8.07 -6.94
N THR A 104 -8.61 8.36 -7.22
CA THR A 104 -9.69 8.20 -6.24
C THR A 104 -9.90 6.73 -5.89
N LYS A 105 -9.97 5.83 -6.88
CA LYS A 105 -10.16 4.39 -6.65
C LYS A 105 -9.03 3.78 -5.85
N ILE A 106 -7.77 4.09 -6.17
CA ILE A 106 -6.63 3.50 -5.48
C ILE A 106 -6.48 4.03 -4.04
N LEU A 107 -6.68 5.33 -3.80
CA LEU A 107 -6.68 5.87 -2.45
C LEU A 107 -7.84 5.35 -1.60
N ALA A 108 -9.02 5.13 -2.20
CA ALA A 108 -10.14 4.49 -1.52
C ALA A 108 -9.82 3.03 -1.15
N LYS A 109 -9.18 2.26 -2.05
CA LYS A 109 -8.71 0.90 -1.75
C LYS A 109 -7.69 0.88 -0.62
N PHE A 110 -6.73 1.80 -0.61
CA PHE A 110 -5.76 1.93 0.49
C PHE A 110 -6.44 2.24 1.82
N LYS A 111 -7.35 3.23 1.85
CA LYS A 111 -8.11 3.59 3.04
C LYS A 111 -8.92 2.41 3.55
N SER A 112 -9.74 1.81 2.69
CA SER A 112 -10.59 0.67 3.03
C SER A 112 -9.78 -0.51 3.57
N TYR A 113 -8.63 -0.83 2.94
CA TYR A 113 -7.75 -1.86 3.45
C TYR A 113 -7.22 -1.50 4.84
N ALA A 114 -6.67 -0.28 5.01
CA ALA A 114 -6.04 0.14 6.25
C ALA A 114 -7.04 0.16 7.41
N THR A 115 -8.20 0.79 7.22
CA THR A 115 -9.24 0.92 8.26
C THR A 115 -10.01 -0.37 8.53
N SER A 116 -9.86 -1.40 7.68
CA SER A 116 -10.35 -2.75 7.99
C SER A 116 -9.49 -3.48 9.02
N LYS A 117 -8.29 -2.96 9.33
CA LYS A 117 -7.37 -3.57 10.29
C LYS A 117 -7.57 -2.95 11.69
N PRO A 118 -7.58 -3.77 12.75
CA PRO A 118 -7.69 -3.27 14.11
C PRO A 118 -6.64 -2.19 14.42
N GLY A 119 -7.08 -1.11 15.05
CA GLY A 119 -6.22 -0.02 15.52
C GLY A 119 -5.94 1.08 14.48
N CYS A 120 -6.28 0.90 13.21
CA CYS A 120 -6.17 1.96 12.20
C CYS A 120 -7.53 2.66 12.04
N ASP A 121 -7.59 3.95 12.35
CA ASP A 121 -8.77 4.76 12.13
C ASP A 121 -8.66 5.66 10.88
N ALA A 122 -9.81 6.20 10.46
CA ALA A 122 -9.87 7.07 9.29
C ALA A 122 -9.07 8.38 9.48
N PRO A 123 -9.13 9.08 10.63
CA PRO A 123 -8.30 10.27 10.88
C PRO A 123 -6.80 10.05 10.69
N GLU A 124 -6.26 8.95 11.23
CA GLU A 124 -4.83 8.63 11.11
C GLU A 124 -4.42 8.41 9.65
N TYR A 125 -5.22 7.65 8.89
CA TYR A 125 -5.00 7.46 7.46
C TYR A 125 -5.09 8.79 6.69
N ASP A 126 -6.13 9.59 6.97
CA ASP A 126 -6.40 10.84 6.27
C ASP A 126 -5.31 11.89 6.54
N PHE A 127 -4.71 11.89 7.73
CA PHE A 127 -3.51 12.68 8.03
C PHE A 127 -2.36 12.33 7.08
N GLY A 128 -2.06 11.03 6.93
CA GLY A 128 -1.03 10.55 6.02
C GLY A 128 -1.33 10.89 4.55
N ALA A 129 -2.57 10.66 4.12
CA ALA A 129 -3.03 10.97 2.75
C ALA A 129 -2.91 12.46 2.43
N LYS A 130 -3.29 13.34 3.38
CA LYS A 130 -3.17 14.79 3.24
C LYS A 130 -1.71 15.23 3.06
N LYS A 131 -0.78 14.66 3.83
CA LYS A 131 0.65 15.01 3.73
C LYS A 131 1.30 14.55 2.43
N CYS A 132 0.85 13.41 1.89
CA CYS A 132 1.41 12.85 0.66
C CYS A 132 0.76 13.38 -0.63
N GLY A 133 -0.37 14.07 -0.51
CA GLY A 133 -1.19 14.51 -1.64
C GLY A 133 -1.86 13.36 -2.37
N THR A 134 -2.87 13.69 -3.18
CA THR A 134 -3.76 12.70 -3.82
C THR A 134 -3.32 12.26 -5.21
N GLN A 135 -2.43 13.02 -5.86
CA GLN A 135 -1.98 12.72 -7.22
C GLN A 135 -0.94 11.60 -7.23
N ILE A 136 -1.11 10.64 -8.13
CA ILE A 136 -0.14 9.57 -8.41
C ILE A 136 0.33 9.71 -9.85
N ASN A 137 1.63 9.92 -10.00
CA ASN A 137 2.28 10.00 -11.31
C ASN A 137 2.99 8.68 -11.62
N ASN A 138 3.21 8.40 -12.90
CA ASN A 138 3.99 7.26 -13.38
C ASN A 138 3.55 5.89 -12.83
N TYR A 139 2.27 5.73 -12.47
CA TYR A 139 1.75 4.51 -11.83
C TYR A 139 2.51 4.15 -10.53
N ALA A 140 3.16 5.10 -9.87
CA ALA A 140 3.93 4.92 -8.64
C ALA A 140 3.03 4.83 -7.38
N PHE A 141 1.94 4.06 -7.46
CA PHE A 141 0.97 3.96 -6.37
C PHE A 141 1.51 3.23 -5.14
N LEU A 142 2.51 2.35 -5.29
CA LEU A 142 3.19 1.71 -4.16
C LEU A 142 4.04 2.73 -3.37
N LYS A 143 4.75 3.63 -4.07
CA LYS A 143 5.43 4.77 -3.44
C LYS A 143 4.45 5.71 -2.73
N LYS A 144 3.26 5.90 -3.30
CA LYS A 144 2.18 6.66 -2.63
C LYS A 144 1.74 6.00 -1.33
N ALA A 145 1.44 4.70 -1.34
CA ALA A 145 1.07 3.97 -0.12
C ALA A 145 2.18 4.00 0.95
N ALA A 146 3.44 3.87 0.54
CA ALA A 146 4.59 3.97 1.44
C ALA A 146 4.72 5.36 2.08
N CYS A 147 4.51 6.43 1.31
CA CYS A 147 4.45 7.80 1.84
C CYS A 147 3.34 7.93 2.90
N ILE A 148 2.12 7.46 2.59
CA ILE A 148 0.96 7.57 3.50
C ILE A 148 1.27 6.84 4.80
N ALA A 149 1.82 5.62 4.72
CA ALA A 149 2.23 4.85 5.89
C ALA A 149 3.23 5.61 6.77
N SER A 150 4.23 6.26 6.16
CA SER A 150 5.26 7.02 6.89
C SER A 150 4.73 8.26 7.61
N PHE A 151 3.68 8.90 7.10
CA PHE A 151 3.06 10.05 7.77
C PHE A 151 1.97 9.62 8.75
N ALA A 152 1.20 8.57 8.44
CA ALA A 152 0.26 7.98 9.40
C ALA A 152 0.97 7.58 10.70
N SER A 153 2.22 7.08 10.61
CA SER A 153 3.01 6.74 11.80
C SER A 153 3.39 7.92 12.70
N LYS A 154 3.16 9.15 12.26
CA LYS A 154 3.45 10.39 12.99
C LYS A 154 2.20 11.07 13.53
N TYR A 155 1.04 10.44 13.37
CA TYR A 155 -0.22 10.96 13.90
C TYR A 155 -0.24 10.85 15.42
N THR A 156 -0.62 11.93 16.10
CA THR A 156 -0.63 12.02 17.58
C THR A 156 -2.02 12.22 18.18
N GLY A 157 -3.08 12.19 17.37
CA GLY A 157 -4.45 12.56 17.78
C GLY A 157 -4.76 14.01 17.51
#